data_AF-A0A382BAK9-F1
#
_entry.id   AF-A0A382BAK9-F1
#
_cell.length_a   1.000
_cell.length_b   1.000
_cell.length_c   1.000
_cell.angle_alpha   90.00
_cell.angle_beta   90.00
_cell.angle_gamma   90.00
#
_symmetry.space_group_name_H-M   'P 1'
#
loop_
_entity.id
_entity.type
_entity.pdbx_description
1 polymer ?
#
loop_
_entity_poly.entity_id
_entity_poly.type
_entity_poly.pdbx_seq_one_letter_code
_entity_poly.pdbx_strand_id
1 'polypeptide(L)'
;MEEEIKLLSEASHKEATSKWKRIVTEYQKPSVVRASWQVVNSIGPYFALWGLWIYMSLGLSLSSWWAIPPALLAGMFLVRVFIIFHDCGHGSFYKSKKANNYLGFISGLLTFTPYFHWRW
;
A
#
# COMPACT_ATOMS: atom_id res chain seq x y z
N MET A 1 -20.22 42.73 -13.05
CA MET A 1 -19.61 41.91 -14.13
C MET A 1 -18.53 40.98 -13.58
N GLU A 2 -17.45 41.46 -12.96
CA GLU A 2 -16.41 40.56 -12.40
C GLU A 2 -16.92 39.65 -11.27
N GLU A 3 -17.72 40.20 -10.35
CA GLU A 3 -18.30 39.45 -9.24
C GLU A 3 -19.27 38.35 -9.72
N GLU A 4 -20.02 38.64 -10.77
CA GLU A 4 -20.94 37.70 -11.42
C GLU A 4 -20.19 36.57 -12.13
N ILE A 5 -19.10 36.88 -12.85
CA ILE A 5 -18.22 35.88 -13.47
C ILE A 5 -17.61 34.95 -12.42
N LYS A 6 -17.18 35.50 -11.27
CA LYS A 6 -16.63 34.72 -10.16
C LYS A 6 -17.67 33.77 -9.57
N LEU A 7 -18.89 34.23 -9.31
CA LEU A 7 -19.98 33.41 -8.79
C LEU A 7 -20.36 32.27 -9.75
N LEU A 8 -20.41 32.55 -11.05
CA LEU A 8 -20.69 31.54 -12.08
C LEU A 8 -19.57 30.49 -12.17
N SER A 9 -18.30 30.92 -12.07
CA SER A 9 -17.14 30.02 -12.02
C SER A 9 -17.19 29.10 -10.79
N GLU A 10 -17.43 29.66 -9.59
CA GLU A 10 -17.52 28.89 -8.35
C GLU A 10 -18.67 27.86 -8.37
N ALA A 11 -19.84 28.26 -8.90
CA ALA A 11 -20.99 27.37 -9.07
C ALA A 11 -20.65 26.20 -10.01
N SER A 12 -20.01 26.49 -11.15
CA SER A 12 -19.56 25.48 -12.12
C SER A 12 -18.54 24.51 -11.49
N HIS A 13 -17.55 25.03 -10.75
CA HIS A 13 -16.57 24.20 -10.04
C HIS A 13 -17.21 23.29 -8.98
N LYS A 14 -18.21 23.79 -8.25
CA LYS A 14 -18.91 23.03 -7.22
C LYS A 14 -19.76 21.91 -7.85
N GLU A 15 -20.42 22.19 -8.97
CA GLU A 15 -21.16 21.20 -9.75
C GLU A 15 -20.23 20.10 -10.29
N ALA A 16 -19.11 20.50 -10.91
CA ALA A 16 -18.10 19.56 -11.42
C ALA A 16 -17.55 18.67 -10.29
N THR A 17 -17.23 19.25 -9.13
CA THR A 17 -16.75 18.51 -7.95
C THR A 17 -17.79 17.52 -7.44
N SER A 18 -19.06 17.91 -7.36
CA SER A 18 -20.15 17.04 -6.95
C SER A 18 -20.32 15.85 -7.89
N LYS A 19 -20.27 16.10 -9.21
CA LYS A 19 -20.34 15.07 -10.25
C LYS A 19 -19.18 14.08 -10.12
N TRP A 20 -17.95 14.57 -9.94
CA TRP A 20 -16.77 13.73 -9.72
C TRP A 20 -16.90 12.88 -8.46
N LYS A 21 -17.30 13.47 -7.33
CA LYS A 21 -17.53 12.71 -6.08
C LYS A 21 -18.50 11.56 -6.32
N ARG A 22 -19.62 11.80 -7.02
CA ARG A 22 -20.61 10.76 -7.33
C ARG A 22 -20.02 9.59 -8.13
N ILE A 23 -19.17 9.88 -9.11
CA ILE A 23 -18.50 8.87 -9.93
C ILE A 23 -17.53 8.03 -9.09
N VAL A 24 -16.73 8.69 -8.23
CA VAL A 24 -15.66 8.00 -7.48
C VAL A 24 -16.21 7.17 -6.31
N THR A 25 -17.39 7.48 -5.76
CA THR A 25 -17.99 6.77 -4.61
C THR A 25 -18.08 5.26 -4.81
N GLU A 26 -18.33 4.77 -6.02
CA GLU A 26 -18.43 3.33 -6.29
C GLU A 26 -17.09 2.60 -6.09
N TYR A 27 -15.99 3.29 -6.35
CA TYR A 27 -14.63 2.78 -6.22
C TYR A 27 -14.07 2.91 -4.80
N GLN A 28 -14.78 3.60 -3.89
CA GLN A 28 -14.38 3.79 -2.49
C GLN A 28 -14.88 2.68 -1.55
N LYS A 29 -15.52 1.61 -2.07
CA LYS A 29 -16.02 0.50 -1.25
C LYS A 29 -14.88 -0.46 -0.86
N PRO A 30 -14.47 -0.53 0.41
CA PRO A 30 -13.41 -1.44 0.84
C PRO A 30 -13.89 -2.90 0.77
N SER A 31 -13.03 -3.80 0.30
CA SER A 31 -13.28 -5.24 0.26
C SER A 31 -12.26 -5.98 1.11
N VAL A 32 -12.72 -6.55 2.23
CA VAL A 32 -11.86 -7.28 3.17
C VAL A 32 -11.18 -8.48 2.49
N VAL A 33 -11.90 -9.21 1.63
CA VAL A 33 -11.35 -10.36 0.91
C VAL A 33 -10.20 -9.94 -0.01
N ARG A 34 -10.40 -8.88 -0.80
CA ARG A 34 -9.34 -8.37 -1.70
C ARG A 34 -8.16 -7.79 -0.92
N ALA A 35 -8.41 -7.05 0.15
CA ALA A 35 -7.36 -6.50 1.00
C ALA A 35 -6.53 -7.63 1.64
N SER A 36 -7.17 -8.62 2.24
CA SER A 36 -6.48 -9.77 2.85
C SER A 36 -5.71 -10.60 1.82
N TRP A 37 -6.25 -10.78 0.61
CA TRP A 37 -5.50 -11.44 -0.46
C TRP A 37 -4.26 -10.67 -0.88
N GLN A 38 -4.33 -9.34 -0.97
CA GLN A 38 -3.16 -8.50 -1.27
C GLN A 38 -2.09 -8.60 -0.19
N VAL A 39 -2.47 -8.70 1.09
CA VAL A 39 -1.53 -8.93 2.19
C VAL A 39 -0.82 -10.27 2.02
N VAL A 40 -1.58 -11.35 1.84
CA VAL A 40 -1.03 -12.71 1.69
C VAL A 40 -0.14 -12.80 0.46
N ASN A 41 -0.58 -12.28 -0.69
CA ASN A 41 0.18 -12.32 -1.94
C ASN A 41 1.34 -11.33 -2.03
N SER A 42 1.55 -10.50 -1.00
CA SER A 42 2.71 -9.60 -0.92
C SER A 42 3.68 -10.04 0.17
N ILE A 43 3.20 -10.24 1.40
CA ILE A 43 4.01 -10.65 2.55
C ILE A 43 4.45 -12.12 2.44
N GLY A 44 3.58 -13.00 1.95
CA GLY A 44 3.89 -14.43 1.79
C GLY A 44 5.09 -14.66 0.86
N PRO A 45 5.05 -14.19 -0.40
CA PRO A 45 6.18 -14.29 -1.31
C PRO A 45 7.44 -13.58 -0.82
N TYR A 46 7.32 -12.44 -0.12
CA TYR A 46 8.46 -11.75 0.48
C TYR A 46 9.22 -12.68 1.45
N PHE A 47 8.53 -13.30 2.40
CA PHE A 47 9.17 -14.23 3.35
C PHE A 47 9.62 -15.54 2.68
N ALA A 48 8.90 -16.03 1.68
CA ALA A 48 9.32 -17.20 0.92
C ALA A 48 10.64 -16.94 0.18
N LEU A 49 10.81 -15.76 -0.43
CA LEU A 49 12.04 -15.36 -1.10
C LEU A 49 13.20 -15.15 -0.12
N TRP A 50 12.94 -14.64 1.08
CA TRP A 50 13.93 -14.61 2.17
C TRP A 50 14.37 -16.02 2.57
N GLY A 51 13.42 -16.94 2.78
CA GLY A 51 13.72 -18.34 3.11
C GLY A 51 14.54 -19.02 2.02
N LEU A 52 14.18 -18.80 0.75
CA LEU A 52 14.93 -19.29 -0.41
C LEU A 52 16.35 -18.72 -0.43
N TRP A 53 16.50 -17.41 -0.23
CA TRP A 53 17.80 -16.74 -0.19
C TRP A 53 18.71 -17.31 0.91
N ILE A 54 18.18 -17.52 2.11
CA ILE A 54 18.90 -18.12 3.24
C ILE A 54 19.29 -19.57 2.92
N TYR A 55 18.36 -20.38 2.41
CA TYR A 55 18.59 -21.77 2.05
C TYR A 55 19.69 -21.92 0.99
N MET A 56 19.66 -21.07 -0.05
CA MET A 56 20.68 -21.07 -1.11
C MET A 56 22.05 -20.61 -0.60
N SER A 57 22.09 -19.60 0.25
CA SER A 57 23.33 -18.99 0.73
C SER A 57 24.04 -19.83 1.80
N LEU A 58 23.27 -20.44 2.72
CA LEU A 58 23.83 -21.20 3.85
C LEU A 58 23.78 -22.72 3.64
N GLY A 59 22.75 -23.23 2.95
CA GLY A 59 22.51 -24.67 2.83
C GLY A 59 23.24 -25.35 1.67
N LEU A 60 23.46 -24.63 0.57
CA LEU A 60 23.98 -25.21 -0.67
C LEU A 60 25.42 -24.80 -1.02
N SER A 61 26.05 -23.92 -0.22
CA SER A 61 27.40 -23.37 -0.48
C SER A 61 27.56 -22.85 -1.92
N LEU A 62 26.49 -22.28 -2.48
CA LEU A 62 26.48 -21.76 -3.85
C LEU A 62 27.29 -20.48 -3.94
N SER A 63 27.75 -20.16 -5.14
CA SER A 63 28.33 -18.84 -5.44
C SER A 63 27.37 -17.73 -5.02
N SER A 64 27.88 -16.70 -4.35
CA SER A 64 27.08 -15.60 -3.80
C SER A 64 26.27 -14.84 -4.86
N TRP A 65 26.61 -14.96 -6.15
CA TRP A 65 25.84 -14.40 -7.26
C TRP A 65 24.40 -14.95 -7.34
N TRP A 66 24.17 -16.18 -6.89
CA TRP A 66 22.84 -16.79 -6.88
C TRP A 66 21.90 -16.19 -5.82
N ALA A 67 22.44 -15.43 -4.87
CA ALA A 67 21.67 -14.70 -3.88
C ALA A 67 21.02 -13.43 -4.46
N ILE A 68 21.51 -12.91 -5.59
CA ILE A 68 21.05 -11.64 -6.16
C ILE A 68 19.61 -11.72 -6.71
N PRO A 69 19.24 -12.70 -7.56
CA PRO A 69 17.89 -12.77 -8.10
C PRO A 69 16.78 -12.83 -7.03
N PRO A 70 16.83 -13.72 -6.01
CA PRO A 70 15.79 -13.73 -4.97
C PRO A 70 15.79 -12.45 -4.14
N ALA A 71 16.94 -11.82 -3.89
CA ALA A 71 17.00 -10.53 -3.18
C ALA A 71 16.33 -9.40 -3.97
N LEU A 72 16.56 -9.32 -5.29
CA LEU A 72 15.89 -8.34 -6.16
C LEU A 72 14.38 -8.56 -6.21
N LEU A 73 13.94 -9.81 -6.38
CA LEU A 73 12.52 -10.16 -6.34
C LEU A 73 11.90 -9.81 -4.97
N ALA A 74 12.60 -10.08 -3.87
CA ALA A 74 12.13 -9.73 -2.53
C ALA A 74 12.02 -8.21 -2.36
N GLY A 75 12.94 -7.44 -2.93
CA GLY A 75 12.85 -5.97 -2.98
C GLY A 75 11.60 -5.47 -3.68
N MET A 76 11.20 -6.09 -4.80
CA MET A 76 9.94 -5.74 -5.49
C MET A 76 8.70 -6.05 -4.64
N PHE A 77 8.69 -7.17 -3.91
CA PHE A 77 7.62 -7.46 -2.96
C PHE A 77 7.63 -6.50 -1.77
N LEU A 78 8.79 -6.04 -1.31
CA LEU A 78 8.90 -5.05 -0.24
C LEU A 78 8.29 -3.71 -0.66
N VAL A 79 8.42 -3.30 -1.93
CA VAL A 79 7.70 -2.12 -2.47
C VAL A 79 6.18 -2.31 -2.38
N ARG A 80 5.65 -3.52 -2.66
CA ARG A 80 4.22 -3.80 -2.45
C ARG A 80 3.81 -3.72 -0.99
N VAL A 81 4.65 -4.21 -0.08
CA VAL A 81 4.42 -4.06 1.37
C VAL A 81 4.41 -2.59 1.78
N PHE A 82 5.25 -1.75 1.16
CA PHE A 82 5.23 -0.30 1.38
C PHE A 82 3.94 0.36 0.87
N ILE A 83 3.39 -0.08 -0.27
CA ILE A 83 2.08 0.43 -0.76
C ILE A 83 0.96 0.07 0.23
N ILE A 84 0.96 -1.16 0.77
CA ILE A 84 -0.02 -1.57 1.80
C ILE A 84 0.17 -0.75 3.09
N PHE A 85 1.41 -0.53 3.52
CA PHE A 85 1.75 0.33 4.64
C PHE A 85 1.20 1.75 4.46
N HIS A 86 1.44 2.33 3.30
CA HIS A 86 0.96 3.67 2.91
C HIS A 86 -0.56 3.77 3.02
N ASP A 87 -1.29 2.84 2.40
CA ASP A 87 -2.75 2.84 2.42
C ASP A 87 -3.31 2.60 3.84
N CYS A 88 -2.62 1.80 4.65
CA CYS A 88 -2.94 1.65 6.08
C CYS A 88 -2.68 2.96 6.86
N GLY A 89 -1.65 3.73 6.50
CA GLY A 89 -1.34 5.05 7.06
C GLY A 89 -2.45 6.07 6.81
N HIS A 90 -3.20 5.90 5.72
CA HIS A 90 -4.35 6.73 5.34
C HIS A 90 -5.68 6.19 5.87
N GLY A 91 -5.66 4.97 6.42
CA GLY A 91 -6.84 4.26 6.87
C GLY A 91 -7.76 3.81 5.73
N SER A 92 -7.29 3.74 4.48
CA SER A 92 -8.08 3.40 3.30
C SER A 92 -8.06 1.90 2.97
N PHE A 93 -7.05 1.15 3.45
CA PHE A 93 -6.84 -0.24 3.05
C PHE A 93 -7.95 -1.20 3.54
N TYR A 94 -8.21 -1.23 4.84
CA TYR A 94 -9.38 -1.89 5.44
C TYR A 94 -10.43 -0.85 5.89
N LYS A 95 -11.69 -1.30 6.01
CA LYS A 95 -12.76 -0.53 6.65
C LYS A 95 -12.46 -0.21 8.13
N SER A 96 -11.72 -1.09 8.82
CA SER A 96 -11.42 -0.96 10.24
C SER A 96 -10.12 -0.18 10.46
N LYS A 97 -10.21 0.99 11.12
CA LYS A 97 -9.03 1.76 11.55
C LYS A 97 -8.08 0.96 12.43
N LYS A 98 -8.62 0.10 13.31
CA LYS A 98 -7.81 -0.77 14.17
C LYS A 98 -7.00 -1.75 13.33
N ALA A 99 -7.62 -2.39 12.33
CA ALA A 99 -6.92 -3.31 11.43
C ALA A 99 -5.81 -2.60 10.64
N ASN A 100 -6.09 -1.40 10.13
CA ASN A 100 -5.09 -0.57 9.45
C ASN A 100 -3.92 -0.20 10.37
N ASN A 101 -4.18 0.17 11.63
CA ASN A 101 -3.10 0.50 12.57
C ASN A 101 -2.18 -0.69 12.86
N TYR A 102 -2.73 -1.89 13.08
CA TYR A 102 -1.92 -3.08 13.31
C TYR A 102 -1.11 -3.48 12.09
N LEU A 103 -1.77 -3.58 10.93
CA LEU A 103 -1.09 -3.97 9.70
C LEU A 103 -0.05 -2.93 9.27
N GLY A 104 -0.39 -1.64 9.38
CA GLY A 104 0.50 -0.52 9.12
C GLY A 104 1.73 -0.52 10.03
N PHE A 105 1.57 -0.84 11.31
CA PHE A 105 2.72 -0.99 12.21
C PHE A 105 3.64 -2.15 11.80
N ILE A 106 3.06 -3.33 11.52
CA ILE A 106 3.83 -4.52 11.11
C ILE A 106 4.55 -4.27 9.79
N SER A 107 3.84 -3.75 8.79
CA SER A 107 4.42 -3.45 7.48
C SER A 107 5.46 -2.32 7.55
N GLY A 108 5.26 -1.32 8.41
CA GLY A 108 6.24 -0.27 8.69
C GLY A 108 7.53 -0.81 9.31
N LEU A 109 7.43 -1.81 10.19
CA LEU A 109 8.61 -2.51 10.71
C LEU A 109 9.38 -3.21 9.59
N LEU A 110 8.67 -3.90 8.67
CA LEU A 110 9.31 -4.59 7.53
C LEU A 110 9.98 -3.61 6.55
N THR A 111 9.39 -2.44 6.34
CA THR A 111 9.90 -1.41 5.42
C THR A 111 10.82 -0.39 6.10
N PHE A 112 11.17 -0.61 7.37
CA PHE A 112 11.98 0.29 8.17
C PHE A 112 11.45 1.74 8.19
N THR A 113 10.12 1.89 8.21
CA THR A 113 9.43 3.19 8.19
C THR A 113 8.53 3.33 9.43
N PRO A 114 8.70 4.38 10.26
CA PRO A 114 7.98 4.53 11.52
C PRO A 114 6.49 4.86 11.30
N TYR A 115 5.61 3.85 11.40
CA TYR A 115 4.18 3.97 11.11
C TYR A 115 3.46 5.13 11.80
N PHE A 116 3.63 5.28 13.11
CA PHE A 116 2.88 6.31 13.87
C PHE A 116 3.31 7.74 13.56
N HIS A 117 4.51 7.94 13.02
CA HIS A 117 4.98 9.23 12.52
C HIS A 117 4.51 9.50 11.09
N TRP A 118 4.29 8.43 10.31
CA TRP A 118 3.95 8.51 8.88
C TRP A 118 2.44 8.54 8.61
N ARG A 119 1.62 8.01 9.52
CA ARG A 119 0.15 8.01 9.41
C ARG A 119 -0.42 9.43 9.54
N TRP A 120 -1.56 9.69 8.91
CA TRP A 120 -2.30 10.96 9.03
C TRP A 120 -3.70 10.78 9.62
#